data_AF-A0A0F9RNR2-F1
#
_entry.id   AF-A0A0F9RNR2-F1
#
_cell.length_a   1.000
_cell.length_b   1.000
_cell.length_c   1.000
_cell.angle_alpha   90.00
_cell.angle_beta   90.00
_cell.angle_gamma   90.00
#
_symmetry.space_group_name_H-M   'P 1'
#
loop_
_entity.id
_entity.type
_entity.pdbx_description
1 polymer ?
#
loop_
_entity_poly.entity_id
_entity_poly.type
_entity_poly.pdbx_seq_one_letter_code
_entity_poly.pdbx_strand_id
1 'polypeptide(L)' 'MSAPIKYKCPYCDRESLSPGGVRFHIGSDHTDKVEEFKAEHYHAMKERYYK' A
#
# COMPACT_ATOMS: atom_id res chain seq x y z
N MET A 1 -21.80 8.21 4.45
CA MET A 1 -20.65 7.45 5.01
C MET A 1 -19.79 7.03 3.83
N SER A 2 -18.69 7.73 3.56
CA SER A 2 -17.78 7.38 2.46
C SER A 2 -17.07 6.08 2.78
N ALA A 3 -17.11 5.11 1.87
CA ALA A 3 -16.41 3.84 2.05
C ALA A 3 -14.91 4.09 2.28
N PRO A 4 -14.28 3.44 3.27
CA PRO A 4 -12.84 3.58 3.47
C PRO A 4 -12.12 3.04 2.23
N ILE A 5 -11.23 3.85 1.66
CA ILE A 5 -10.37 3.42 0.56
C ILE A 5 -9.49 2.29 1.11
N LYS A 6 -9.74 1.06 0.64
CA LYS A 6 -8.93 -0.11 0.96
C LYS A 6 -7.77 -0.18 -0.03
N TYR A 7 -6.55 -0.20 0.51
CA TYR A 7 -5.33 -0.40 -0.24
C TYR A 7 -4.97 -1.87 -0.19
N LYS A 8 -5.14 -2.57 -1.31
CA LYS A 8 -4.71 -3.96 -1.47
C LYS A 8 -3.21 -4.04 -1.72
N CYS A 9 -2.58 -5.05 -1.15
CA CYS A 9 -1.23 -5.45 -1.53
C CYS A 9 -1.25 -6.01 -2.96
N PRO A 10 -0.33 -5.61 -3.85
CA PRO A 10 -0.24 -6.19 -5.19
C PRO A 10 0.40 -7.59 -5.19
N TYR A 11 0.95 -8.03 -4.06
CA TYR A 11 1.70 -9.28 -3.94
C TYR A 11 0.98 -10.37 -3.15
N CYS A 12 -0.13 -10.04 -2.48
CA CYS A 12 -0.95 -10.97 -1.71
C CYS A 12 -2.37 -10.43 -1.48
N ASP A 13 -3.25 -11.23 -0.89
CA ASP A 13 -4.65 -10.86 -0.61
C ASP A 13 -4.85 -9.90 0.58
N ARG A 14 -3.78 -9.36 1.16
CA ARG A 14 -3.89 -8.48 2.34
C ARG A 14 -4.33 -7.07 1.95
N GLU A 15 -5.31 -6.54 2.68
CA GLU A 15 -5.83 -5.19 2.53
C GLU A 15 -5.44 -4.33 3.74
N SER A 16 -5.20 -3.04 3.52
CA SER A 16 -4.97 -2.05 4.58
C SER A 16 -5.80 -0.79 4.35
N LEU A 17 -6.09 -0.06 5.42
CA LEU A 17 -6.87 1.19 5.38
C LEU A 17 -6.03 2.42 5.02
N SER A 18 -4.71 2.25 4.86
CA SER A 18 -3.78 3.34 4.56
C SER A 18 -2.58 2.82 3.77
N PRO A 19 -1.96 3.68 2.93
CA PRO A 19 -0.75 3.31 2.18
C PRO A 19 0.44 3.01 3.10
N GLY A 20 0.48 3.63 4.29
CA GLY A 20 1.47 3.32 5.32
C GLY A 20 1.34 1.89 5.86
N GLY A 21 0.11 1.40 6.05
CA GLY A 21 -0.16 0.03 6.46
C GLY A 21 0.31 -1.00 5.42
N VAL A 22 0.06 -0.73 4.14
CA VAL A 22 0.56 -1.59 3.04
C VAL A 22 2.08 -1.58 3.00
N ARG A 23 2.73 -0.42 3.11
CA ARG A 23 4.19 -0.33 3.14
C ARG A 23 4.79 -1.12 4.30
N PHE A 24 4.22 -1.02 5.50
CA PHE A 24 4.70 -1.79 6.65
C PHE A 24 4.53 -3.29 6.43
N HIS A 25 3.37 -3.70 5.93
CA HIS A 25 3.12 -5.11 5.58
C HIS A 25 4.12 -5.64 4.56
N ILE A 26 4.36 -4.92 3.46
CA ILE A 26 5.36 -5.29 2.46
C ILE A 26 6.75 -5.33 3.11
N GLY A 27 7.06 -4.39 4.00
CA GLY A 27 8.30 -4.38 4.78
C GLY A 27 8.52 -5.59 5.70
N SER A 28 7.46 -6.29 6.11
CA SER A 28 7.56 -7.47 6.98
C SER A 28 7.40 -8.80 6.23
N ASP A 29 6.49 -8.86 5.27
CA ASP A 29 6.09 -10.10 4.58
C ASP A 29 6.69 -10.20 3.15
N HIS A 30 7.02 -9.05 2.55
CA HIS A 30 7.53 -8.93 1.18
C HIS A 30 8.77 -8.03 1.14
N THR A 31 9.75 -8.30 2.01
CA THR A 31 10.96 -7.48 2.22
C THR A 31 11.70 -7.17 0.93
N ASP A 32 11.76 -8.13 0.01
CA ASP A 32 12.38 -8.00 -1.32
C ASP A 32 11.64 -7.03 -2.26
N LYS A 33 10.33 -6.86 -2.06
CA LYS A 33 9.45 -6.06 -2.94
C LYS A 33 9.17 -4.65 -2.41
N VAL A 34 9.80 -4.27 -1.29
CA VAL A 34 9.63 -2.96 -0.65
C VAL A 34 10.07 -1.83 -1.58
N GLU A 35 11.19 -2.00 -2.27
CA GLU A 35 11.76 -0.98 -3.15
C GLU A 35 10.92 -0.85 -4.43
N GLU A 36 10.51 -1.96 -5.02
CA GLU A 36 9.59 -1.99 -6.18
C GLU A 36 8.25 -1.32 -5.85
N PHE A 37 7.66 -1.66 -4.69
CA PHE A 37 6.43 -1.05 -4.24
C PHE A 37 6.55 0.47 -4.03
N LYS A 38 7.68 0.94 -3.48
CA LYS A 38 7.91 2.38 -3.29
C LYS A 38 8.01 3.12 -4.61
N ALA A 39 8.65 2.52 -5.62
CA ALA A 39 8.85 3.14 -6.92
C ALA A 39 7.53 3.23 -7.72
N GLU A 40 6.78 2.13 -7.81
CA GLU A 40 5.65 2.04 -8.73
C GLU A 40 4.28 2.29 -8.08
N HIS A 41 4.07 1.81 -6.85
CA HIS A 41 2.75 1.77 -6.24
C HIS A 41 2.53 2.83 -5.15
N TYR A 42 3.58 3.20 -4.41
CA TYR A 42 3.49 4.10 -3.27
C TYR A 42 3.18 5.55 -3.66
N HIS A 43 3.76 6.06 -4.76
CA HIS A 43 3.49 7.42 -5.24
C HIS A 43 2.02 7.61 -5.61
N ALA A 44 1.47 6.72 -6.44
CA ALA A 44 0.07 6.75 -6.84
C ALA A 44 -0.91 6.58 -5.66
N MET A 45 -0.59 5.70 -4.70
CA MET A 45 -1.42 5.54 -3.50
C MET A 45 -1.39 6.77 -2.59
N LYS A 46 -0.24 7.42 -2.45
CA LYS A 46 -0.07 8.61 -1.61
C LYS A 46 -0.81 9.82 -2.20
N GLU A 47 -0.77 10.02 -3.51
CA GLU A 47 -1.53 11.09 -4.18
C GLU A 47 -3.03 10.95 -3.98
N ARG A 48 -3.57 9.73 -4.04
CA ARG A 48 -4.99 9.46 -3.74
C ARG A 48 -5.37 9.61 -2.27
N TYR A 49 -4.41 9.44 -1.35
CA TYR A 49 -4.65 9.57 0.10
C TYR A 49 -4.64 11.03 0.57
N TYR A 50 -3.79 11.87 -0.03
CA TYR A 50 -3.66 13.29 0.34
C TYR A 50 -4.58 14.23 -0.46
N LYS A 51 -5.35 13.70 -1.41
CA LYS A 51 -6.36 14.43 -2.17
C LYS A 51 -7.73 14.29 -1.52
#